data_AF-A0A7X8Q225-F1
#
_entry.id   AF-A0A7X8Q225-F1
#
_cell.length_a   1.000
_cell.length_b   1.000
_cell.length_c   1.000
_cell.angle_alpha   90.00
_cell.angle_beta   90.00
_cell.angle_gamma   90.00
#
_symmetry.space_group_name_H-M   'P 1'
#
loop_
_entity.id
_entity.type
_entity.pdbx_description
1 polymer ?
#
loop_
_entity_poly.entity_id
_entity_poly.type
_entity_poly.pdbx_seq_one_letter_code
_entity_poly.pdbx_strand_id
1 'polypeptide(L)'
;MSLALATAGLEDVPEDSGIIYDSGKPIKKAMFGVDMEAAELLIAKELGYDAVITHHPKGGSPMVNLYKVMENQIERMVQAGVPINRAQKALEERKGEVERASHVGNFDRAVSAARALNMTFIGIHTPADIIAEKTVQEHLNRSLRRNPKAKLKDVLEVLRKLPEYAKVPAGPVIRVGSEESYAGKVWVTMAGGTGGGKEVAKAYFEAGVGTLVVMHMPENVIKAVKEQNIGNVVVAGHMSSDSVGINRIIAALESKGLEITRMSGVISPD
;
A
#
# COMPACT_ATOMS: atom_id res chain seq x y z
N MET A 1 -13.63 0.18 11.28
CA MET A 1 -13.64 -0.48 9.96
C MET A 1 -14.51 0.25 8.95
N SER A 2 -15.83 0.38 9.17
CA SER A 2 -16.76 0.97 8.19
C SER A 2 -16.35 2.37 7.68
N LEU A 3 -15.76 3.20 8.54
CA LEU A 3 -15.26 4.51 8.12
C LEU A 3 -14.08 4.42 7.13
N ALA A 4 -13.18 3.45 7.30
CA ALA A 4 -12.07 3.24 6.37
C ALA A 4 -12.58 2.72 5.01
N LEU A 5 -13.57 1.82 5.02
CA LEU A 5 -14.24 1.35 3.79
C LEU A 5 -14.92 2.49 3.05
N ALA A 6 -15.71 3.30 3.76
CA ALA A 6 -16.39 4.46 3.17
C ALA A 6 -15.39 5.47 2.59
N THR A 7 -14.26 5.70 3.26
CA THR A 7 -13.19 6.58 2.78
C THR A 7 -12.52 6.02 1.51
N ALA A 8 -12.38 4.70 1.40
CA ALA A 8 -11.83 4.03 0.23
C ALA A 8 -12.83 3.84 -0.93
N GLY A 9 -14.13 4.02 -0.65
CA GLY A 9 -15.23 3.72 -1.57
C GLY A 9 -15.44 2.21 -1.75
N LEU A 10 -15.33 1.43 -0.66
CA LEU A 10 -15.55 -0.01 -0.62
C LEU A 10 -16.83 -0.34 0.14
N GLU A 11 -17.53 -1.39 -0.30
CA GLU A 11 -18.73 -1.93 0.35
C GLU A 11 -18.38 -3.06 1.33
N ASP A 12 -17.48 -3.96 0.91
CA ASP A 12 -17.05 -5.11 1.69
C ASP A 12 -15.67 -4.91 2.31
N VAL A 13 -15.42 -5.62 3.43
CA VAL A 13 -14.09 -5.68 4.06
C VAL A 13 -13.18 -6.58 3.21
N PRO A 14 -12.08 -6.06 2.64
CA PRO A 14 -11.12 -6.87 1.90
C PRO A 14 -10.48 -7.93 2.80
N GLU A 15 -10.09 -9.06 2.23
CA GLU A 15 -9.63 -10.22 2.99
C GLU A 15 -8.32 -10.02 3.72
N ASP A 16 -7.57 -8.96 3.39
CA ASP A 16 -6.35 -8.52 4.07
C ASP A 16 -6.60 -7.51 5.19
N SER A 17 -7.86 -7.24 5.52
CA SER A 17 -8.28 -6.21 6.46
C SER A 17 -9.34 -6.78 7.39
N GLY A 18 -9.49 -6.21 8.59
CA GLY A 18 -10.47 -6.72 9.54
C GLY A 18 -10.19 -6.36 10.99
N ILE A 19 -11.15 -6.68 11.86
CA ILE A 19 -10.93 -6.69 13.30
C ILE A 19 -10.23 -8.01 13.61
N ILE A 20 -8.96 -7.94 14.01
CA ILE A 20 -8.12 -9.11 14.31
C ILE A 20 -8.46 -9.67 15.70
N TYR A 21 -8.69 -8.77 16.66
CA TYR A 21 -9.20 -9.11 17.99
C TYR A 21 -10.05 -7.95 18.52
N ASP A 22 -11.19 -8.28 19.11
CA ASP A 22 -12.09 -7.32 19.75
C ASP A 22 -12.10 -7.53 21.27
N SER A 23 -11.74 -6.49 22.02
CA SER A 23 -11.80 -6.50 23.49
C SER A 23 -13.20 -6.25 24.05
N GLY A 24 -14.17 -5.86 23.21
CA GLY A 24 -15.52 -5.47 23.60
C GLY A 24 -15.60 -4.10 24.29
N LYS A 25 -14.49 -3.34 24.35
CA LYS A 25 -14.41 -2.03 25.00
C LYS A 25 -14.59 -0.89 23.98
N PRO A 26 -15.15 0.25 24.41
CA PRO A 26 -15.23 1.43 23.56
C PRO A 26 -13.83 1.99 23.24
N ILE A 27 -13.66 2.52 22.03
CA ILE A 27 -12.40 3.11 21.56
C ILE A 27 -12.56 4.63 21.52
N LYS A 28 -11.73 5.35 22.26
CA LYS A 28 -11.61 6.82 22.19
C LYS A 28 -10.24 7.24 21.66
N LYS A 29 -9.18 6.52 22.03
CA LYS A 29 -7.83 6.75 21.51
C LYS A 29 -7.17 5.48 21.00
N ALA A 30 -6.50 5.56 19.85
CA ALA A 30 -5.81 4.43 19.24
C ALA A 30 -4.41 4.79 18.74
N MET A 31 -3.51 3.81 18.70
CA MET A 31 -2.24 3.93 17.98
C MET A 31 -2.39 3.34 16.58
N PHE A 32 -1.95 4.05 15.54
CA PHE A 32 -1.94 3.57 14.17
C PHE A 32 -0.51 3.61 13.63
N GLY A 33 0.01 2.44 13.27
CA GLY A 33 1.31 2.32 12.61
C GLY A 33 1.30 1.36 11.41
N VAL A 34 2.42 1.32 10.69
CA VAL A 34 2.58 0.45 9.52
C VAL A 34 2.72 -1.00 9.97
N ASP A 35 3.70 -1.27 10.84
CA ASP A 35 3.94 -2.57 11.45
C ASP A 35 3.62 -2.51 12.94
N MET A 36 2.52 -3.13 13.37
CA MET A 36 2.16 -3.20 14.80
C MET A 36 2.07 -4.66 15.24
N GLU A 37 2.99 -5.09 16.09
CA GLU A 37 3.06 -6.45 16.61
C GLU A 37 2.94 -6.46 18.15
N ALA A 38 3.43 -7.52 18.80
CA ALA A 38 3.34 -7.70 20.25
C ALA A 38 4.00 -6.55 21.04
N ALA A 39 5.09 -5.99 20.53
CA ALA A 39 5.80 -4.89 21.19
C ALA A 39 4.97 -3.60 21.16
N GLU A 40 4.40 -3.24 20.01
CA GLU A 40 3.56 -2.04 19.88
C GLU A 40 2.23 -2.19 20.65
N LEU A 41 1.68 -3.41 20.72
CA LEU A 41 0.53 -3.71 21.58
C LEU A 41 0.84 -3.48 23.06
N LEU A 42 2.03 -3.89 23.52
CA LEU A 42 2.48 -3.64 24.89
C LEU A 42 2.71 -2.14 25.16
N ILE A 43 3.34 -1.43 24.23
CA ILE A 43 3.52 0.04 24.32
C ILE A 43 2.16 0.74 24.41
N ALA A 44 1.22 0.37 23.54
CA ALA A 44 -0.14 0.93 23.55
C ALA A 44 -0.85 0.68 24.89
N LYS A 45 -0.68 -0.51 25.47
CA LYS A 45 -1.22 -0.85 26.79
C LYS A 45 -0.64 0.04 27.89
N GLU A 46 0.69 0.21 27.91
CA GLU A 46 1.39 1.00 28.91
C GLU A 46 1.02 2.49 28.85
N LEU A 47 0.85 3.02 27.63
CA LEU A 47 0.40 4.39 27.39
C LEU A 47 -1.13 4.57 27.51
N GLY A 48 -1.83 3.49 27.87
CA GLY A 48 -3.27 3.48 28.16
C GLY A 48 -4.18 3.66 26.95
N TYR A 49 -3.77 3.28 25.75
CA TYR A 49 -4.61 3.29 24.55
C TYR A 49 -5.70 2.22 24.58
N ASP A 50 -6.79 2.46 23.85
CA ASP A 50 -7.95 1.55 23.80
C ASP A 50 -7.83 0.52 22.68
N ALA A 51 -7.09 0.88 21.61
CA ALA A 51 -6.90 0.04 20.44
C ALA A 51 -5.57 0.28 19.75
N VAL A 52 -5.16 -0.72 18.97
CA VAL A 52 -4.05 -0.66 18.02
C VAL A 52 -4.56 -0.96 16.62
N ILE A 53 -4.11 -0.16 15.65
CA ILE A 53 -4.42 -0.32 14.23
C ILE A 53 -3.09 -0.57 13.50
N THR A 54 -3.00 -1.70 12.82
CA THR A 54 -1.87 -2.04 11.94
C THR A 54 -2.26 -1.83 10.48
N HIS A 55 -1.35 -1.31 9.69
CA HIS A 55 -1.52 -1.29 8.23
C HIS A 55 -1.22 -2.68 7.66
N HIS A 56 0.01 -3.17 7.82
CA HIS A 56 0.37 -4.51 7.40
C HIS A 56 -0.35 -5.54 8.28
N PRO A 57 -0.97 -6.58 7.68
CA PRO A 57 -1.61 -7.62 8.46
C PRO A 57 -0.60 -8.41 9.31
N LYS A 58 -0.74 -8.37 10.64
CA LYS A 58 0.15 -9.04 11.60
C LYS A 58 -0.48 -10.21 12.35
N GLY A 59 -1.54 -10.79 11.80
CA GLY A 59 -2.15 -12.01 12.32
C GLY A 59 -3.58 -12.23 11.84
N GLY A 60 -4.13 -13.36 12.27
CA GLY A 60 -5.51 -13.74 11.96
C GLY A 60 -5.80 -13.89 10.46
N SER A 61 -7.10 -13.85 10.13
CA SER A 61 -7.59 -13.96 8.75
C SER A 61 -6.96 -12.95 7.78
N PRO A 62 -6.79 -11.66 8.15
CA PRO A 62 -6.11 -10.67 7.29
C PRO A 62 -4.74 -11.10 6.76
N MET A 63 -3.91 -11.70 7.63
CA MET A 63 -2.57 -12.13 7.24
C MET A 63 -2.60 -13.40 6.37
N VAL A 64 -3.50 -14.34 6.68
CA VAL A 64 -3.65 -15.61 5.93
C VAL A 64 -4.16 -15.34 4.51
N ASN A 65 -5.08 -14.40 4.35
CA ASN A 65 -5.80 -14.20 3.10
C ASN A 65 -5.27 -13.04 2.25
N LEU A 66 -4.09 -12.48 2.56
CA LEU A 66 -3.47 -11.38 1.81
C LEU A 66 -3.35 -11.69 0.29
N TYR A 67 -3.09 -12.93 -0.08
CA TYR A 67 -2.98 -13.30 -1.50
C TYR A 67 -4.32 -13.17 -2.27
N LYS A 68 -5.47 -13.20 -1.59
CA LYS A 68 -6.79 -13.09 -2.23
C LYS A 68 -7.01 -11.69 -2.79
N VAL A 69 -6.61 -10.66 -2.05
CA VAL A 69 -6.77 -9.27 -2.51
C VAL A 69 -5.91 -8.94 -3.74
N MET A 70 -4.92 -9.78 -4.08
CA MET A 70 -4.14 -9.59 -5.31
C MET A 70 -5.01 -9.60 -6.56
N GLU A 71 -6.17 -10.27 -6.55
CA GLU A 71 -7.11 -10.26 -7.69
C GLU A 71 -7.56 -8.84 -8.07
N ASN A 72 -7.55 -7.90 -7.14
CA ASN A 72 -7.88 -6.51 -7.42
C ASN A 72 -6.86 -5.84 -8.38
N GLN A 73 -5.69 -6.45 -8.63
CA GLN A 73 -4.70 -5.98 -9.60
C GLN A 73 -5.17 -6.22 -11.04
N ILE A 74 -6.08 -7.18 -11.27
CA ILE A 74 -6.64 -7.46 -12.60
C ILE A 74 -7.40 -6.24 -13.10
N GLU A 75 -8.33 -5.72 -12.32
CA GLU A 75 -9.12 -4.53 -12.68
C GLU A 75 -8.23 -3.28 -12.89
N ARG A 76 -7.16 -3.14 -12.10
CA ARG A 76 -6.18 -2.05 -12.26
C ARG A 76 -5.39 -2.15 -13.57
N MET A 77 -4.95 -3.36 -13.91
CA MET A 77 -4.32 -3.64 -15.20
C MET A 77 -5.27 -3.31 -16.35
N VAL A 78 -6.55 -3.69 -16.25
CA VAL A 78 -7.58 -3.36 -17.24
C VAL A 78 -7.76 -1.85 -17.38
N GLN A 79 -7.85 -1.11 -16.27
CA GLN A 79 -7.92 0.36 -16.28
C GLN A 79 -6.68 1.00 -16.93
N ALA A 80 -5.52 0.36 -16.85
CA ALA A 80 -4.31 0.80 -17.53
C ALA A 80 -4.27 0.46 -19.02
N GLY A 81 -5.18 -0.38 -19.52
CA GLY A 81 -5.27 -0.81 -20.92
C GLY A 81 -4.79 -2.23 -21.18
N VAL A 82 -4.45 -3.02 -20.15
CA VAL A 82 -4.07 -4.42 -20.30
C VAL A 82 -5.34 -5.26 -20.58
N PRO A 83 -5.37 -6.12 -21.60
CA PRO A 83 -6.50 -7.04 -21.81
C PRO A 83 -6.74 -7.94 -20.59
N ILE A 84 -8.00 -8.13 -20.18
CA ILE A 84 -8.35 -8.85 -18.94
C ILE A 84 -7.78 -10.27 -18.86
N ASN A 85 -7.77 -11.00 -19.99
CA ASN A 85 -7.20 -12.34 -20.08
C ASN A 85 -5.67 -12.35 -19.91
N ARG A 86 -4.99 -11.27 -20.31
CA ARG A 86 -3.55 -11.09 -20.09
C ARG A 86 -3.28 -10.71 -18.63
N ALA A 87 -4.09 -9.82 -18.06
CA ALA A 87 -4.01 -9.41 -16.67
C ALA A 87 -4.16 -10.62 -15.72
N GLN A 88 -5.17 -11.46 -15.94
CA GLN A 88 -5.37 -12.69 -15.16
C GLN A 88 -4.14 -13.62 -15.23
N LYS A 89 -3.65 -13.91 -16.44
CA LYS A 89 -2.50 -14.82 -16.64
C LYS A 89 -1.20 -14.28 -16.06
N ALA A 90 -0.97 -12.96 -16.15
CA ALA A 90 0.25 -12.33 -15.63
C ALA A 90 0.33 -12.39 -14.11
N LEU A 91 -0.81 -12.41 -13.42
CA LEU A 91 -0.89 -12.40 -11.96
C LEU A 91 -0.81 -13.81 -11.35
N GLU A 92 -1.32 -14.82 -12.05
CA GLU A 92 -1.56 -16.18 -11.53
C GLU A 92 -0.36 -16.78 -10.77
N GLU A 93 0.81 -16.80 -11.42
CA GLU A 93 2.03 -17.37 -10.84
C GLU A 93 2.43 -16.62 -9.56
N ARG A 94 2.42 -15.29 -9.63
CA ARG A 94 2.81 -14.44 -8.50
C ARG A 94 1.85 -14.59 -7.32
N LYS A 95 0.55 -14.67 -7.57
CA LYS A 95 -0.46 -14.91 -6.54
C LYS A 95 -0.20 -16.24 -5.83
N GLY A 96 0.10 -17.30 -6.59
CA GLY A 96 0.46 -18.60 -6.04
C GLY A 96 1.76 -18.58 -5.22
N GLU A 97 2.78 -17.82 -5.63
CA GLU A 97 4.00 -17.64 -4.82
C GLU A 97 3.70 -16.99 -3.46
N VAL A 98 2.88 -15.95 -3.46
CA VAL A 98 2.50 -15.22 -2.23
C VAL A 98 1.68 -16.10 -1.30
N GLU A 99 0.74 -16.87 -1.83
CA GLU A 99 -0.03 -17.85 -1.08
C GLU A 99 0.89 -18.87 -0.38
N ARG A 100 1.77 -19.53 -1.13
CA ARG A 100 2.71 -20.51 -0.56
C ARG A 100 3.68 -19.91 0.45
N ALA A 101 4.20 -18.71 0.17
CA ALA A 101 5.10 -18.00 1.07
C ALA A 101 4.40 -17.61 2.38
N SER A 102 3.11 -17.29 2.34
CA SER A 102 2.34 -16.93 3.53
C SER A 102 2.12 -18.10 4.49
N HIS A 103 2.05 -19.34 3.98
CA HIS A 103 1.70 -20.54 4.74
C HIS A 103 2.62 -20.84 5.94
N VAL A 104 3.86 -20.37 5.90
CA VAL A 104 4.86 -20.59 6.98
C VAL A 104 4.75 -19.58 8.13
N GLY A 105 3.84 -18.62 8.04
CA GLY A 105 3.69 -17.54 9.01
C GLY A 105 3.10 -18.01 10.36
N ASN A 106 3.57 -17.41 11.45
CA ASN A 106 2.93 -17.53 12.75
C ASN A 106 1.78 -16.52 12.87
N PHE A 107 0.58 -16.93 12.46
CA PHE A 107 -0.60 -16.06 12.41
C PHE A 107 -1.20 -15.70 13.78
N ASP A 108 -0.80 -16.37 14.87
CA ASP A 108 -1.34 -16.13 16.21
C ASP A 108 -0.42 -15.27 17.08
N ARG A 109 0.80 -14.91 16.62
CA ARG A 109 1.77 -14.17 17.43
C ARG A 109 1.23 -12.84 17.97
N ALA A 110 0.75 -11.95 17.10
CA ALA A 110 0.17 -10.68 17.55
C ALA A 110 -1.26 -10.85 18.10
N VAL A 111 -2.00 -11.84 17.60
CA VAL A 111 -3.39 -12.12 18.04
C VAL A 111 -3.42 -12.57 19.50
N SER A 112 -2.55 -13.51 19.88
CA SER A 112 -2.41 -13.98 21.26
C SER A 112 -1.93 -12.88 22.20
N ALA A 113 -1.03 -11.99 21.76
CA ALA A 113 -0.62 -10.82 22.53
C ALA A 113 -1.80 -9.85 22.76
N ALA A 114 -2.56 -9.53 21.71
CA ALA A 114 -3.74 -8.66 21.81
C ALA A 114 -4.79 -9.26 22.78
N ARG A 115 -5.02 -10.58 22.69
CA ARG A 115 -5.90 -11.34 23.59
C ARG A 115 -5.42 -11.29 25.04
N ALA A 116 -4.13 -11.52 25.29
CA ALA A 116 -3.55 -11.50 26.64
C ALA A 116 -3.63 -10.12 27.28
N LEU A 117 -3.43 -9.05 26.50
CA LEU A 117 -3.52 -7.66 26.96
C LEU A 117 -4.97 -7.14 27.05
N ASN A 118 -5.92 -7.89 26.49
CA ASN A 118 -7.32 -7.51 26.29
C ASN A 118 -7.41 -6.13 25.61
N MET A 119 -6.76 -6.01 24.46
CA MET A 119 -6.55 -4.80 23.66
C MET A 119 -7.12 -4.99 22.25
N THR A 120 -8.06 -4.15 21.83
CA THR A 120 -8.62 -4.24 20.47
C THR A 120 -7.53 -4.03 19.42
N PHE A 121 -7.46 -4.94 18.44
CA PHE A 121 -6.45 -4.94 17.40
C PHE A 121 -7.09 -5.06 16.01
N ILE A 122 -6.78 -4.10 15.13
CA ILE A 122 -7.46 -3.92 13.84
C ILE A 122 -6.41 -3.86 12.72
N GLY A 123 -6.64 -4.57 11.61
CA GLY A 123 -5.86 -4.44 10.38
C GLY A 123 -6.60 -3.62 9.32
N ILE A 124 -5.95 -2.61 8.75
CA ILE A 124 -6.49 -1.80 7.65
C ILE A 124 -5.42 -1.67 6.54
N HIS A 125 -5.47 -2.59 5.58
CA HIS A 125 -4.47 -2.69 4.51
C HIS A 125 -5.02 -2.18 3.18
N THR A 126 -5.71 -3.02 2.39
CA THR A 126 -6.27 -2.65 1.07
C THR A 126 -7.04 -1.32 1.06
N PRO A 127 -7.89 -0.96 2.06
CA PRO A 127 -8.54 0.34 2.06
C PRO A 127 -7.56 1.52 2.03
N ALA A 128 -6.46 1.43 2.77
CA ALA A 128 -5.42 2.46 2.80
C ALA A 128 -4.68 2.51 1.45
N ASP A 129 -4.29 1.36 0.90
CA ASP A 129 -3.56 1.29 -0.37
C ASP A 129 -4.36 1.85 -1.53
N ILE A 130 -5.67 1.57 -1.57
CA ILE A 130 -6.56 2.11 -2.61
C ILE A 130 -6.59 3.63 -2.54
N ILE A 131 -6.67 4.21 -1.35
CA ILE A 131 -6.65 5.65 -1.16
C ILE A 131 -5.29 6.22 -1.57
N ALA A 132 -4.18 5.57 -1.19
CA ALA A 132 -2.83 5.98 -1.57
C ALA A 132 -2.68 5.98 -3.10
N GLU A 133 -2.99 4.86 -3.76
CA GLU A 133 -2.89 4.69 -5.20
C GLU A 133 -3.68 5.76 -5.97
N LYS A 134 -4.96 5.95 -5.62
CA LYS A 134 -5.81 6.98 -6.25
C LYS A 134 -5.25 8.38 -6.03
N THR A 135 -4.88 8.72 -4.80
CA THR A 135 -4.35 10.04 -4.45
C THR A 135 -3.08 10.36 -5.24
N VAL A 136 -2.14 9.42 -5.30
CA VAL A 136 -0.87 9.59 -6.01
C VAL A 136 -1.08 9.64 -7.53
N GLN A 137 -1.94 8.76 -8.07
CA GLN A 137 -2.25 8.75 -9.50
C GLN A 137 -2.91 10.05 -9.94
N GLU A 138 -3.89 10.56 -9.19
CA GLU A 138 -4.56 11.82 -9.48
C GLU A 138 -3.62 13.02 -9.40
N HIS A 139 -2.73 13.03 -8.40
CA HIS A 139 -1.72 14.07 -8.23
C HIS A 139 -0.74 14.11 -9.42
N LEU A 140 -0.25 12.95 -9.86
CA LEU A 140 0.59 12.80 -11.04
C LEU A 140 -0.14 13.21 -12.31
N ASN A 141 -1.35 12.69 -12.54
CA ASN A 141 -2.16 13.01 -13.71
C ASN A 141 -2.42 14.50 -13.83
N ARG A 142 -2.80 15.16 -12.72
CA ARG A 142 -3.08 16.60 -12.69
C ARG A 142 -1.83 17.42 -12.98
N SER A 143 -0.71 17.07 -12.36
CA SER A 143 0.55 17.83 -12.45
C SER A 143 1.24 17.68 -13.79
N LEU A 144 1.18 16.49 -14.41
CA LEU A 144 1.85 16.18 -15.67
C LEU A 144 0.97 16.40 -16.90
N ARG A 145 -0.34 16.68 -16.75
CA ARG A 145 -1.31 16.80 -17.86
C ARG A 145 -0.85 17.69 -19.02
N ARG A 146 -0.16 18.79 -18.70
CA ARG A 146 0.29 19.79 -19.69
C ARG A 146 1.71 19.55 -20.19
N ASN A 147 2.36 18.47 -19.76
CA ASN A 147 3.72 18.11 -20.14
C ASN A 147 3.74 16.70 -20.78
N PRO A 148 3.34 16.57 -22.06
CA PRO A 148 3.31 15.27 -22.75
C PRO A 148 4.71 14.67 -22.96
N LYS A 149 5.77 15.47 -22.76
CA LYS A 149 7.18 15.06 -22.85
C LYS A 149 7.84 15.02 -21.47
N ALA A 150 7.06 14.85 -20.41
CA ALA A 150 7.58 14.73 -19.06
C ALA A 150 8.66 13.67 -18.99
N LYS A 151 9.71 13.96 -18.23
CA LYS A 151 10.83 13.07 -17.95
C LYS A 151 10.70 12.48 -16.55
N LEU A 152 11.48 11.46 -16.22
CA LEU A 152 11.41 10.85 -14.89
C LEU A 152 11.78 11.82 -13.76
N LYS A 153 12.66 12.80 -14.00
CA LYS A 153 12.90 13.86 -13.01
C LYS A 153 11.65 14.67 -12.66
N ASP A 154 10.79 14.95 -13.65
CA ASP A 154 9.53 15.65 -13.43
C ASP A 154 8.58 14.81 -12.57
N VAL A 155 8.59 13.47 -12.75
CA VAL A 155 7.83 12.54 -11.90
C VAL A 155 8.31 12.61 -10.45
N LEU A 156 9.62 12.58 -10.22
CA LEU A 156 10.19 12.69 -8.87
C LEU A 156 9.84 14.03 -8.20
N GLU A 157 9.94 15.14 -8.94
CA GLU A 157 9.58 16.47 -8.45
C GLU A 157 8.10 16.55 -8.08
N VAL A 158 7.21 15.99 -8.89
CA VAL A 158 5.78 15.96 -8.58
C VAL A 158 5.49 15.13 -7.34
N LEU A 159 6.09 13.93 -7.21
CA LEU A 159 5.91 13.08 -6.03
C LEU A 159 6.33 13.82 -4.75
N ARG A 160 7.48 14.51 -4.77
CA ARG A 160 8.00 15.29 -3.62
C ARG A 160 7.12 16.49 -3.23
N LYS A 161 6.07 16.82 -3.97
CA LYS A 161 5.07 17.84 -3.56
C LYS A 161 4.04 17.29 -2.58
N LEU A 162 3.94 15.97 -2.41
CA LEU A 162 3.14 15.39 -1.33
C LEU A 162 4.01 15.34 -0.06
N PRO A 163 3.47 15.75 1.10
CA PRO A 163 4.25 15.86 2.33
C PRO A 163 4.86 14.52 2.77
N GLU A 164 4.15 13.41 2.56
CA GLU A 164 4.63 12.07 2.90
C GLU A 164 5.89 11.67 2.13
N TYR A 165 6.06 12.14 0.88
CA TYR A 165 7.27 11.88 0.09
C TYR A 165 8.37 12.92 0.31
N ALA A 166 8.03 14.13 0.76
CA ALA A 166 8.99 15.21 1.01
C ALA A 166 9.81 14.99 2.29
N LYS A 167 9.22 14.31 3.29
CA LYS A 167 9.76 14.22 4.66
C LYS A 167 10.65 13.00 4.91
N VAL A 168 10.84 12.13 3.92
CA VAL A 168 11.68 10.92 4.05
C VAL A 168 13.07 11.13 3.44
N PRO A 169 14.16 10.80 4.16
CA PRO A 169 15.52 10.92 3.65
C PRO A 169 15.77 10.15 2.35
N ALA A 170 15.17 8.96 2.21
CA ALA A 170 15.35 8.12 1.03
C ALA A 170 14.63 8.68 -0.21
N GLY A 171 13.45 9.30 0.00
CA GLY A 171 12.60 9.85 -1.04
C GLY A 171 12.24 8.89 -2.20
N PRO A 172 11.51 9.38 -3.20
CA PRO A 172 11.30 8.66 -4.46
C PRO A 172 12.60 8.52 -5.26
N VAL A 173 12.82 7.36 -5.89
CA VAL A 173 14.03 7.03 -6.66
C VAL A 173 13.73 6.29 -7.96
N ILE A 174 14.49 6.59 -9.02
CA ILE A 174 14.43 5.87 -10.30
C ILE A 174 15.24 4.57 -10.16
N ARG A 175 14.60 3.41 -10.37
CA ARG A 175 15.28 2.09 -10.36
C ARG A 175 15.50 1.52 -11.76
N VAL A 176 14.67 1.92 -12.72
CA VAL A 176 14.82 1.61 -14.14
C VAL A 176 14.56 2.88 -14.95
N GLY A 177 15.47 3.20 -15.86
CA GLY A 177 15.51 4.47 -16.58
C GLY A 177 16.55 5.44 -16.01
N SER A 178 16.52 6.69 -16.48
CA SER A 178 17.32 7.80 -15.97
C SER A 178 16.46 9.06 -15.82
N GLU A 179 16.97 10.08 -15.15
CA GLU A 179 16.29 11.37 -15.02
C GLU A 179 15.87 11.98 -16.37
N GLU A 180 16.60 11.64 -17.44
CA GLU A 180 16.37 12.14 -18.79
C GLU A 180 15.44 11.25 -19.64
N SER A 181 15.10 10.05 -19.16
CA SER A 181 14.11 9.18 -19.80
C SER A 181 12.74 9.86 -19.86
N TYR A 182 12.06 9.77 -21.00
CA TYR A 182 10.65 10.16 -21.09
C TYR A 182 9.79 9.23 -20.22
N ALA A 183 8.88 9.82 -19.45
CA ALA A 183 8.02 9.09 -18.54
C ALA A 183 6.91 8.30 -19.26
N GLY A 184 6.47 8.79 -20.43
CA GLY A 184 5.31 8.22 -21.13
C GLY A 184 4.04 8.27 -20.25
N LYS A 185 3.14 7.28 -20.42
CA LYS A 185 2.00 7.11 -19.51
C LYS A 185 2.52 6.63 -18.15
N VAL A 186 2.32 7.44 -17.11
CA VAL A 186 2.66 7.08 -15.73
C VAL A 186 1.47 6.37 -15.08
N TRP A 187 1.74 5.19 -14.51
CA TRP A 187 0.73 4.41 -13.80
C TRP A 187 1.22 4.02 -12.41
N VAL A 188 0.39 4.24 -11.40
CA VAL A 188 0.68 3.92 -10.01
C VAL A 188 0.15 2.53 -9.70
N THR A 189 1.00 1.69 -9.10
CA THR A 189 0.61 0.36 -8.61
C THR A 189 1.01 0.26 -7.15
N MET A 190 0.04 0.43 -6.28
CA MET A 190 0.23 0.48 -4.82
C MET A 190 -0.77 -0.40 -4.09
N ALA A 191 -1.95 -0.66 -4.67
CA ALA A 191 -2.95 -1.55 -4.10
C ALA A 191 -2.92 -2.95 -4.71
N GLY A 192 -3.31 -3.92 -3.88
CA GLY A 192 -3.41 -5.33 -4.26
C GLY A 192 -2.55 -6.28 -3.46
N GLY A 193 -2.41 -6.03 -2.16
CA GLY A 193 -1.71 -6.89 -1.21
C GLY A 193 -0.19 -6.77 -1.29
N THR A 194 0.40 -6.94 -2.47
CA THR A 194 1.84 -6.78 -2.70
C THR A 194 2.18 -6.61 -4.19
N GLY A 195 3.45 -6.46 -4.54
CA GLY A 195 3.89 -6.32 -5.93
C GLY A 195 3.59 -7.55 -6.82
N GLY A 196 3.02 -7.28 -8.00
CA GLY A 196 2.64 -8.29 -9.01
C GLY A 196 3.79 -8.97 -9.75
N GLY A 197 5.03 -8.56 -9.52
CA GLY A 197 6.22 -9.21 -10.09
C GLY A 197 6.49 -8.86 -11.56
N LYS A 198 7.41 -9.62 -12.17
CA LYS A 198 7.97 -9.32 -13.50
C LYS A 198 6.94 -9.40 -14.64
N GLU A 199 6.02 -10.35 -14.58
CA GLU A 199 5.02 -10.56 -15.65
C GLU A 199 3.92 -9.50 -15.62
N VAL A 200 3.48 -9.09 -14.42
CA VAL A 200 2.54 -7.97 -14.26
C VAL A 200 3.18 -6.66 -14.76
N ALA A 201 4.43 -6.38 -14.38
CA ALA A 201 5.15 -5.21 -14.87
C ALA A 201 5.25 -5.20 -16.41
N LYS A 202 5.63 -6.34 -16.99
CA LYS A 202 5.70 -6.52 -18.44
C LYS A 202 4.36 -6.25 -19.13
N ALA A 203 3.27 -6.78 -18.57
CA ALA A 203 1.92 -6.60 -19.11
C ALA A 203 1.50 -5.12 -19.16
N TYR A 204 1.81 -4.34 -18.13
CA TYR A 204 1.60 -2.89 -18.15
C TYR A 204 2.39 -2.19 -19.26
N PHE A 205 3.68 -2.50 -19.39
CA PHE A 205 4.53 -1.87 -20.40
C PHE A 205 4.10 -2.20 -21.82
N GLU A 206 3.76 -3.46 -22.10
CA GLU A 206 3.25 -3.89 -23.41
C GLU A 206 1.88 -3.29 -23.74
N ALA A 207 1.12 -2.84 -22.74
CA ALA A 207 -0.12 -2.09 -22.93
C ALA A 207 0.10 -0.56 -23.11
N GLY A 208 1.36 -0.11 -23.19
CA GLY A 208 1.70 1.30 -23.45
C GLY A 208 1.87 2.15 -22.20
N VAL A 209 1.95 1.56 -21.00
CA VAL A 209 2.45 2.27 -19.82
C VAL A 209 3.95 2.54 -20.01
N GLY A 210 4.40 3.78 -19.83
CA GLY A 210 5.81 4.15 -19.98
C GLY A 210 6.58 4.08 -18.66
N THR A 211 5.90 4.32 -17.53
CA THR A 211 6.51 4.32 -16.20
C THR A 211 5.55 3.73 -15.17
N LEU A 212 6.05 2.76 -14.40
CA LEU A 212 5.37 2.30 -13.19
C LEU A 212 5.93 3.07 -11.97
N VAL A 213 5.02 3.61 -11.16
CA VAL A 213 5.32 4.17 -9.84
C VAL A 213 4.84 3.17 -8.79
N VAL A 214 5.77 2.63 -8.02
CA VAL A 214 5.51 1.54 -7.07
C VAL A 214 6.03 1.91 -5.68
N MET A 215 5.51 1.26 -4.63
CA MET A 215 6.01 1.44 -3.27
C MET A 215 7.41 0.84 -3.09
N HIS A 216 7.58 -0.37 -3.62
CA HIS A 216 8.81 -1.16 -3.57
C HIS A 216 8.86 -2.11 -4.77
N MET A 217 10.06 -2.60 -5.12
CA MET A 217 10.24 -3.64 -6.14
C MET A 217 11.50 -4.45 -5.80
N PRO A 218 11.40 -5.79 -5.69
CA PRO A 218 12.56 -6.61 -5.34
C PRO A 218 13.57 -6.67 -6.50
N GLU A 219 14.84 -6.89 -6.16
CA GLU A 219 15.98 -6.81 -7.11
C GLU A 219 15.81 -7.75 -8.31
N ASN A 220 15.28 -8.96 -8.12
CA ASN A 220 15.03 -9.90 -9.21
C ASN A 220 14.01 -9.35 -10.23
N VAL A 221 13.00 -8.61 -9.77
CA VAL A 221 12.01 -7.98 -10.65
C VAL A 221 12.62 -6.74 -11.33
N ILE A 222 13.43 -5.94 -10.61
CA ILE A 222 14.16 -4.81 -11.21
C ILE A 222 15.06 -5.30 -12.36
N LYS A 223 15.81 -6.39 -12.16
CA LYS A 223 16.64 -7.00 -13.22
C LYS A 223 15.81 -7.42 -14.42
N ALA A 224 14.71 -8.13 -14.20
CA ALA A 224 13.82 -8.55 -15.28
C ALA A 224 13.25 -7.35 -16.06
N VAL A 225 12.84 -6.28 -15.37
CA VAL A 225 12.33 -5.07 -16.04
C VAL A 225 13.42 -4.35 -16.84
N LYS A 226 14.66 -4.30 -16.35
CA LYS A 226 15.81 -3.77 -17.11
C LYS A 226 16.07 -4.58 -18.38
N GLU A 227 16.03 -5.91 -18.28
CA GLU A 227 16.20 -6.82 -19.42
C GLU A 227 15.08 -6.67 -20.46
N GLN A 228 13.84 -6.43 -20.01
CA GLN A 228 12.71 -6.16 -20.89
C GLN A 228 12.92 -4.89 -21.72
N ASN A 229 13.57 -3.85 -21.15
CA ASN A 229 13.96 -2.61 -21.84
C ASN A 229 12.81 -1.89 -22.60
N ILE A 230 11.59 -1.95 -22.06
CA ILE A 230 10.38 -1.33 -22.67
C ILE A 230 9.67 -0.33 -21.75
N GLY A 231 10.19 -0.10 -20.53
CA GLY A 231 9.55 0.78 -19.56
C GLY A 231 10.46 1.21 -18.42
N ASN A 232 9.97 2.16 -17.63
CA ASN A 232 10.68 2.72 -16.49
C ASN A 232 10.02 2.34 -15.17
N VAL A 233 10.78 2.42 -14.08
CA VAL A 233 10.28 2.17 -12.73
C VAL A 233 10.79 3.26 -11.79
N VAL A 234 9.84 3.92 -11.13
CA VAL A 234 10.07 4.79 -9.98
C VAL A 234 9.58 4.07 -8.72
N VAL A 235 10.47 3.92 -7.75
CA VAL A 235 10.14 3.43 -6.41
C VAL A 235 9.92 4.64 -5.52
N ALA A 236 8.67 4.89 -5.12
CA ALA A 236 8.26 6.05 -4.35
C ALA A 236 8.61 5.95 -2.84
N GLY A 237 8.94 4.75 -2.38
CA GLY A 237 9.21 4.44 -0.98
C GLY A 237 8.00 3.82 -0.30
N HIS A 238 8.23 2.79 0.50
CA HIS A 238 7.17 1.99 1.13
C HIS A 238 6.42 2.81 2.18
N MET A 239 7.11 3.21 3.26
CA MET A 239 6.49 3.95 4.37
C MET A 239 5.81 5.24 3.93
N SER A 240 6.41 5.97 2.99
CA SER A 240 5.82 7.20 2.43
C SER A 240 4.55 6.93 1.64
N SER A 241 4.50 5.84 0.87
CA SER A 241 3.31 5.50 0.09
C SER A 241 2.16 5.03 0.99
N ASP A 242 2.42 4.15 1.94
CA ASP A 242 1.41 3.69 2.92
C ASP A 242 0.83 4.89 3.69
N SER A 243 1.71 5.82 4.09
CA SER A 243 1.34 7.00 4.87
C SER A 243 0.32 7.89 4.13
N VAL A 244 0.36 7.96 2.80
CA VAL A 244 -0.63 8.75 2.02
C VAL A 244 -2.05 8.23 2.29
N GLY A 245 -2.25 6.91 2.26
CA GLY A 245 -3.53 6.27 2.52
C GLY A 245 -3.91 6.30 3.99
N ILE A 246 -2.96 5.95 4.87
CA ILE A 246 -3.14 5.92 6.31
C ILE A 246 -3.56 7.31 6.83
N ASN A 247 -2.89 8.39 6.42
CA ASN A 247 -3.20 9.74 6.88
C ASN A 247 -4.62 10.19 6.53
N ARG A 248 -5.16 9.75 5.38
CA ARG A 248 -6.55 10.03 5.00
C ARG A 248 -7.55 9.30 5.89
N ILE A 249 -7.25 8.05 6.23
CA ILE A 249 -8.07 7.27 7.18
C ILE A 249 -7.99 7.89 8.58
N ILE A 250 -6.80 8.29 9.02
CA ILE A 250 -6.61 8.96 10.31
C ILE A 250 -7.43 10.25 10.36
N ALA A 251 -7.34 11.11 9.35
CA ALA A 251 -8.14 12.34 9.29
C ALA A 251 -9.65 12.06 9.35
N ALA A 252 -10.12 10.99 8.70
CA ALA A 252 -11.51 10.57 8.79
C ALA A 252 -11.88 10.15 10.23
N LEU A 253 -11.04 9.36 10.90
CA LEU A 253 -11.26 8.93 12.29
C LEU A 253 -11.24 10.12 13.26
N GLU A 254 -10.28 11.02 13.13
CA GLU A 254 -10.16 12.25 13.91
C GLU A 254 -11.40 13.15 13.73
N SER A 255 -11.96 13.24 12.51
CA SER A 255 -13.20 13.98 12.25
C SER A 255 -14.43 13.42 12.98
N LYS A 256 -14.35 12.18 13.48
CA LYS A 256 -15.37 11.52 14.32
C LYS A 256 -15.04 11.56 15.81
N GLY A 257 -14.00 12.30 16.21
CA GLY A 257 -13.62 12.51 17.59
C GLY A 257 -12.71 11.44 18.18
N LEU A 258 -12.10 10.58 17.36
CA LEU A 258 -11.07 9.65 17.83
C LEU A 258 -9.72 10.35 17.91
N GLU A 259 -8.99 10.12 18.99
CA GLU A 259 -7.59 10.54 19.13
C GLU A 259 -6.67 9.47 18.54
N ILE A 260 -5.90 9.81 17.50
CA ILE A 260 -5.02 8.86 16.82
C ILE A 260 -3.55 9.30 16.92
N THR A 261 -2.74 8.41 17.48
CA THR A 261 -1.29 8.59 17.50
C THR A 261 -0.65 7.80 16.37
N ARG A 262 0.05 8.51 15.48
CA ARG A 262 0.86 7.95 14.39
C ARG A 262 2.15 7.37 14.97
N MET A 263 2.50 6.14 14.60
CA MET A 263 3.78 5.53 14.96
C MET A 263 4.24 4.50 13.93
N SER A 264 5.33 3.79 14.24
CA SER A 264 5.82 2.64 13.46
C SER A 264 5.81 2.87 11.94
N GLY A 265 6.54 3.90 11.50
CA GLY A 265 6.72 4.20 10.08
C GLY A 265 5.69 5.15 9.45
N VAL A 266 4.58 5.48 10.12
CA VAL A 266 3.63 6.47 9.59
C VAL A 266 4.24 7.87 9.61
N ILE A 267 4.33 8.48 8.43
CA ILE A 267 4.88 9.82 8.21
C ILE A 267 3.74 10.84 8.31
N SER A 268 3.85 11.76 9.27
CA SER A 268 2.89 12.85 9.45
C SER A 268 2.83 13.77 8.22
N PRO A 269 1.62 14.17 7.78
CA PRO A 269 1.48 15.13 6.69
C PRO A 269 1.82 16.56 7.15
N ASP A 270 1.71 16.85 8.45
CA ASP A 270 2.01 18.15 9.10
C ASP A 270 3.49 18.34 9.41
#